data_AF-G7E5B6-F1
#
_entry.id   AF-G7E5B6-F1
#
_cell.length_a   1.000
_cell.length_b   1.000
_cell.length_c   1.000
_cell.angle_alpha   90.00
_cell.angle_beta   90.00
_cell.angle_gamma   90.00
#
_symmetry.space_group_name_H-M   'P 1'
#
loop_
_entity.id
_entity.type
_entity.pdbx_description
1 polymer ?
#
loop_
_entity_poly.entity_id
_entity_poly.type
_entity_poly.pdbx_seq_one_letter_code
_entity_poly.pdbx_strand_id
1 'polypeptide(L)'
;MHIKTGATVLALAASASAAVSKVSRQGKFLVDASNQRFYIKGVAYQPAGAVSQNTAENEANGGFAEPSSYVDPLNNITACQRDLPYLQQLNINTVRVYNLDSTADHSACMNLFNDNSIYVIADLGLPLNGSINRAAPSWDVGIQQQYIDTINNMAGYDNLLAFGVANEVVTGPTNTDAAPLIKAAVRDVKAYLMSIGSSALTTYSATDGDDWSFDVAAYLTCGEQNTSVDLYGINNYRDCSTAGADLTFATSGYQVLYNAYEDLAVPAYFSEFGCITAGTRDWSEVALIYSDQMTPVFSGGSAFEFFADTDGYGLTQNLSTTGGAIVTVSDFAALGAAFAANNGSSSTIGPSTAVSTTCPAVSVNFTASAALPPTPNAAACACSLDSAFTCKPNENLTPVAIGELINYACANLGTFATCDAIASNGTTGVYGQFSSCTPLEKLGYAFTEYYFEQNGAAGSCSFSGNATVNSSGPSSASAVNSTASTCFASASGTSTPTSTGTTSALASTRTSSSSTGGAALTHTDIGIVAITTLGIVTGGFLALL
;
A
#
# COMPACT_ATOMS: atom_id res chain seq x y z
N MET A 1 43.93 -46.18 42.40
CA MET A 1 42.50 -46.27 42.08
C MET A 1 42.12 -44.97 41.38
N HIS A 2 42.21 -44.93 40.04
CA HIS A 2 41.98 -43.72 39.26
C HIS A 2 40.55 -43.70 38.73
N ILE A 3 39.78 -42.73 39.20
CA ILE A 3 38.41 -42.43 38.75
C ILE A 3 38.52 -41.71 37.41
N LYS A 4 37.98 -42.32 36.34
CA LYS A 4 37.77 -41.65 35.05
C LYS A 4 36.42 -40.95 35.09
N THR A 5 36.42 -39.62 35.13
CA THR A 5 35.25 -38.79 34.87
C THR A 5 35.06 -38.70 33.35
N GLY A 6 33.97 -39.30 32.84
CA GLY A 6 33.52 -39.12 31.46
C GLY A 6 32.67 -37.86 31.37
N ALA A 7 33.08 -36.90 30.53
CA ALA A 7 32.27 -35.73 30.20
C ALA A 7 31.31 -36.09 29.06
N THR A 8 30.02 -36.06 29.34
CA THR A 8 28.96 -36.19 28.33
C THR A 8 28.79 -34.85 27.64
N VAL A 9 29.19 -34.75 26.36
CA VAL A 9 28.92 -33.59 25.52
C VAL A 9 27.46 -33.67 25.06
N LEU A 10 26.61 -32.82 25.62
CA LEU A 10 25.24 -32.62 25.16
C LEU A 10 25.30 -31.76 23.88
N ALA A 11 25.11 -32.39 22.73
CA ALA A 11 25.00 -31.67 21.46
C ALA A 11 23.68 -30.89 21.45
N LEU A 12 23.75 -29.56 21.64
CA LEU A 12 22.66 -28.66 21.25
C LEU A 12 22.56 -28.72 19.72
N ALA A 13 21.56 -29.42 19.20
CA ALA A 13 21.15 -29.23 17.82
C ALA A 13 20.63 -27.79 17.70
N ALA A 14 21.41 -26.92 17.07
CA ALA A 14 20.88 -25.67 16.55
C ALA A 14 19.86 -26.06 15.48
N SER A 15 18.58 -25.97 15.81
CA SER A 15 17.51 -25.96 14.81
C SER A 15 17.80 -24.77 13.91
N ALA A 16 18.37 -25.01 12.73
CA ALA A 16 18.36 -24.02 11.68
C ALA A 16 16.87 -23.71 11.44
N SER A 17 16.43 -22.51 11.82
CA SER A 17 15.16 -21.95 11.38
C SER A 17 15.14 -22.11 9.86
N ALA A 18 14.29 -23.00 9.36
CA ALA A 18 14.08 -23.11 7.93
C ALA A 18 13.34 -21.83 7.55
N ALA A 19 13.94 -20.99 6.71
CA ALA A 19 13.28 -19.83 6.14
C ALA A 19 11.90 -20.24 5.59
N VAL A 20 10.91 -19.35 5.68
CA VAL A 20 9.55 -19.66 5.22
C VAL A 20 9.60 -20.12 3.77
N SER A 21 8.73 -21.06 3.42
CA SER A 21 8.62 -21.48 2.02
C SER A 21 8.12 -20.30 1.20
N LYS A 22 8.71 -20.06 0.04
CA LYS A 22 8.18 -19.01 -0.82
C LYS A 22 6.76 -19.37 -1.28
N VAL A 23 5.83 -18.46 -1.09
CA VAL A 23 4.45 -18.61 -1.61
C VAL A 23 4.40 -18.02 -3.02
N SER A 24 3.69 -18.72 -3.89
CA SER A 24 3.49 -18.32 -5.28
C SER A 24 2.04 -18.58 -5.71
N ARG A 25 1.71 -18.19 -6.93
CA ARG A 25 0.39 -18.41 -7.53
C ARG A 25 0.45 -19.49 -8.60
N GLN A 26 -0.53 -20.39 -8.58
CA GLN A 26 -0.83 -21.32 -9.67
C GLN A 26 -2.32 -21.22 -10.03
N GLY A 27 -2.61 -20.60 -11.19
CA GLY A 27 -3.98 -20.32 -11.60
C GLY A 27 -4.69 -19.44 -10.57
N LYS A 28 -5.87 -19.87 -10.10
CA LYS A 28 -6.64 -19.18 -9.06
C LYS A 28 -6.24 -19.58 -7.63
N PHE A 29 -5.09 -20.22 -7.44
CA PHE A 29 -4.65 -20.71 -6.14
C PHE A 29 -3.30 -20.16 -5.70
N LEU A 30 -3.18 -19.83 -4.42
CA LEU A 30 -1.91 -19.67 -3.72
C LEU A 30 -1.36 -21.04 -3.33
N VAL A 31 -0.04 -21.21 -3.48
CA VAL A 31 0.68 -22.45 -3.15
C VAL A 31 2.04 -22.18 -2.54
N ASP A 32 2.50 -23.11 -1.70
CA ASP A 32 3.87 -23.13 -1.21
C ASP A 32 4.86 -23.70 -2.26
N ALA A 33 6.15 -23.75 -1.90
CA ALA A 33 7.21 -24.30 -2.75
C ALA A 33 7.05 -25.80 -3.09
N SER A 34 6.19 -26.53 -2.39
CA SER A 34 5.84 -27.94 -2.63
C SER A 34 4.52 -28.10 -3.40
N ASN A 35 4.00 -27.00 -3.97
CA ASN A 35 2.71 -26.91 -4.65
C ASN A 35 1.51 -27.27 -3.75
N GLN A 36 1.68 -27.25 -2.42
CA GLN A 36 0.55 -27.41 -1.51
C GLN A 36 -0.23 -26.11 -1.44
N ARG A 37 -1.54 -26.23 -1.40
CA ARG A 37 -2.46 -25.11 -1.24
C ARG A 37 -2.07 -24.28 0.00
N PHE A 38 -1.83 -23.00 -0.23
CA PHE A 38 -1.59 -22.01 0.82
C PHE A 38 -2.87 -21.20 1.05
N TYR A 39 -3.27 -21.09 2.32
CA TYR A 39 -4.37 -20.22 2.74
C TYR A 39 -3.84 -19.13 3.66
N ILE A 40 -4.24 -17.89 3.40
CA ILE A 40 -3.94 -16.73 4.23
C ILE A 40 -4.78 -16.85 5.50
N LYS A 41 -4.13 -17.04 6.65
CA LYS A 41 -4.73 -16.88 7.98
C LYS A 41 -4.16 -15.60 8.55
N GLY A 42 -4.83 -14.50 8.27
CA GLY A 42 -4.27 -13.16 8.42
C GLY A 42 -4.84 -12.35 9.58
N VAL A 43 -4.12 -11.28 9.92
CA VAL A 43 -4.66 -10.17 10.72
C VAL A 43 -4.13 -8.84 10.17
N ALA A 44 -4.96 -7.81 10.15
CA ALA A 44 -4.54 -6.43 9.93
C ALA A 44 -3.66 -5.96 11.10
N TYR A 45 -2.43 -5.55 10.82
CA TYR A 45 -1.40 -5.27 11.83
C TYR A 45 -0.84 -3.86 11.61
N GLN A 46 -1.62 -2.85 12.00
CA GLN A 46 -1.31 -1.45 11.76
C GLN A 46 -1.82 -0.60 12.93
N PRO A 47 -0.95 0.00 13.74
CA PRO A 47 -1.38 0.95 14.75
C PRO A 47 -2.05 2.15 14.07
N ALA A 48 -3.19 2.57 14.61
CA ALA A 48 -3.96 3.69 14.08
C ALA A 48 -3.13 5.00 14.08
N GLY A 49 -3.22 5.73 12.97
CA GLY A 49 -2.71 7.09 12.84
C GLY A 49 -3.63 8.12 13.46
N ALA A 50 -3.22 9.39 13.46
CA ALA A 50 -4.08 10.48 13.90
C ALA A 50 -5.12 10.79 12.81
N VAL A 51 -6.39 10.45 13.06
CA VAL A 51 -7.48 10.67 12.09
C VAL A 51 -7.82 12.16 11.98
N SER A 52 -7.86 12.69 10.75
CA SER A 52 -8.30 14.05 10.50
C SER A 52 -9.82 14.17 10.66
N GLN A 53 -10.36 15.37 10.92
CA GLN A 53 -11.80 15.54 10.88
C GLN A 53 -12.33 15.24 9.48
N ASN A 54 -13.46 14.54 9.40
CA ASN A 54 -14.16 14.33 8.15
C ASN A 54 -14.58 15.68 7.55
N THR A 55 -14.36 15.88 6.26
CA THR A 55 -14.75 17.10 5.54
C THR A 55 -15.93 16.80 4.63
N ALA A 56 -16.71 17.83 4.26
CA ALA A 56 -17.79 17.67 3.27
C ALA A 56 -17.28 17.13 1.92
N GLU A 57 -16.01 17.43 1.58
CA GLU A 57 -15.35 16.91 0.39
C GLU A 57 -15.01 15.42 0.52
N ASN A 58 -14.53 14.98 1.69
CA ASN A 58 -14.33 13.54 1.96
C ASN A 58 -15.66 12.80 1.88
N GLU A 59 -16.73 13.32 2.50
CA GLU A 59 -18.08 12.75 2.44
C GLU A 59 -18.59 12.63 0.99
N ALA A 60 -18.43 13.68 0.19
CA ALA A 60 -18.87 13.70 -1.20
C ALA A 60 -18.13 12.69 -2.09
N ASN A 61 -16.93 12.26 -1.70
CA ASN A 61 -16.06 11.43 -2.51
C ASN A 61 -15.76 10.05 -1.89
N GLY A 62 -16.62 9.54 -1.00
CA GLY A 62 -16.49 8.18 -0.48
C GLY A 62 -16.07 8.06 0.99
N GLY A 63 -16.20 9.13 1.76
CA GLY A 63 -16.61 9.12 3.17
C GLY A 63 -15.62 8.70 4.26
N PHE A 64 -14.42 8.23 3.95
CA PHE A 64 -13.46 7.84 4.99
C PHE A 64 -12.51 8.98 5.33
N ALA A 65 -12.41 9.29 6.61
CA ALA A 65 -11.44 10.26 7.10
C ALA A 65 -10.03 9.66 6.99
N GLU A 66 -9.22 10.22 6.09
CA GLU A 66 -7.83 9.80 5.94
C GLU A 66 -6.98 10.24 7.14
N PRO A 67 -6.08 9.39 7.64
CA PRO A 67 -5.23 9.76 8.75
C PRO A 67 -4.19 10.81 8.33
N SER A 68 -3.96 11.79 9.19
CA SER A 68 -2.94 12.84 9.03
C SER A 68 -1.52 12.38 9.33
N SER A 69 -1.38 11.18 9.89
CA SER A 69 -0.11 10.53 10.19
C SER A 69 -0.28 9.02 10.12
N TYR A 70 0.83 8.29 10.09
CA TYR A 70 0.83 6.84 10.20
C TYR A 70 1.95 6.40 11.14
N VAL A 71 1.86 5.15 11.60
CA VAL A 71 2.90 4.49 12.40
C VAL A 71 3.36 3.28 11.63
N ASP A 72 4.64 3.19 11.29
CA ASP A 72 5.18 1.95 10.71
C ASP A 72 5.31 0.88 11.80
N PRO A 73 4.60 -0.26 11.72
CA PRO A 73 4.68 -1.30 12.74
C PRO A 73 5.88 -2.23 12.61
N LEU A 74 6.62 -2.18 11.50
CA LEU A 74 7.73 -3.05 11.18
C LEU A 74 9.10 -2.38 11.41
N ASN A 75 9.14 -1.08 11.70
CA ASN A 75 10.40 -0.36 11.96
C ASN A 75 10.88 -0.42 13.42
N ASN A 76 10.15 -1.13 14.30
CA ASN A 76 10.45 -1.20 15.73
C ASN A 76 10.49 -2.64 16.24
N ILE A 77 11.70 -3.19 16.33
CA ILE A 77 11.92 -4.58 16.78
C ILE A 77 11.35 -4.87 18.16
N THR A 78 11.41 -3.92 19.10
CA THR A 78 10.86 -4.12 20.45
C THR A 78 9.34 -4.29 20.41
N ALA A 79 8.65 -3.54 19.55
CA ALA A 79 7.21 -3.71 19.33
C ALA A 79 6.91 -5.05 18.65
N CYS A 80 7.63 -5.41 17.58
CA CYS A 80 7.46 -6.70 16.90
C CYS A 80 7.69 -7.90 17.84
N GLN A 81 8.69 -7.83 18.72
CA GLN A 81 8.98 -8.86 19.73
C GLN A 81 7.91 -8.93 20.83
N ARG A 82 7.35 -7.79 21.23
CA ARG A 82 6.22 -7.73 22.16
C ARG A 82 4.97 -8.39 21.57
N ASP A 83 4.74 -8.17 20.27
CA ASP A 83 3.48 -8.54 19.61
C ASP A 83 3.50 -9.98 19.07
N LEU A 84 4.68 -10.50 18.68
CA LEU A 84 4.85 -11.86 18.14
C LEU A 84 4.19 -12.97 18.98
N PRO A 85 4.33 -13.04 20.33
CA PRO A 85 3.68 -14.08 21.12
C PRO A 85 2.15 -14.08 20.98
N TYR A 86 1.54 -12.93 20.70
CA TYR A 86 0.10 -12.80 20.51
C TYR A 86 -0.30 -13.17 19.08
N LEU A 87 0.49 -12.77 18.08
CA LEU A 87 0.31 -13.23 16.70
C LEU A 87 0.36 -14.77 16.63
N GLN A 88 1.30 -15.41 17.34
CA GLN A 88 1.38 -16.87 17.43
C GLN A 88 0.17 -17.49 18.15
N GLN A 89 -0.34 -16.86 19.21
CA GLN A 89 -1.56 -17.31 19.90
C GLN A 89 -2.81 -17.25 19.01
N LEU A 90 -2.86 -16.32 18.05
CA LEU A 90 -3.94 -16.25 17.07
C LEU A 90 -3.85 -17.36 16.00
N ASN A 91 -2.77 -18.14 15.94
CA ASN A 91 -2.54 -19.16 14.89
C ASN A 91 -2.58 -18.58 13.46
N ILE A 92 -2.14 -17.33 13.31
CA ILE A 92 -2.00 -16.64 12.02
C ILE A 92 -0.69 -17.05 11.33
N ASN A 93 -0.69 -16.93 10.01
CA ASN A 93 0.51 -17.05 9.18
C ASN A 93 0.79 -15.78 8.38
N THR A 94 -0.07 -14.76 8.43
CA THR A 94 0.08 -13.54 7.61
C THR A 94 -0.29 -12.31 8.42
N VAL A 95 0.45 -11.22 8.26
CA VAL A 95 0.03 -9.88 8.67
C VAL A 95 -0.17 -9.00 7.44
N ARG A 96 -1.20 -8.16 7.45
CA ARG A 96 -1.37 -7.09 6.46
C ARG A 96 -0.97 -5.76 7.09
N VAL A 97 -0.03 -5.06 6.47
CA VAL A 97 0.50 -3.77 6.92
C VAL A 97 0.17 -2.72 5.86
N TYR A 98 -0.45 -1.62 6.28
CA TYR A 98 -1.02 -0.64 5.36
C TYR A 98 -0.06 0.50 5.03
N ASN A 99 0.80 0.89 5.97
CA ASN A 99 1.69 2.03 5.81
C ASN A 99 3.10 1.71 6.28
N LEU A 100 4.07 1.88 5.38
CA LEU A 100 5.49 1.61 5.61
C LEU A 100 6.33 2.83 5.28
N ASP A 101 7.22 3.20 6.20
CA ASP A 101 8.25 4.22 5.98
C ASP A 101 9.40 3.59 5.19
N SER A 102 9.37 3.78 3.87
CA SER A 102 10.40 3.28 2.95
C SER A 102 11.85 3.67 3.30
N THR A 103 12.06 4.68 4.15
CA THR A 103 13.40 5.14 4.59
C THR A 103 13.93 4.38 5.80
N ALA A 104 13.08 3.63 6.52
CA ALA A 104 13.45 2.86 7.70
C ALA A 104 14.02 1.47 7.36
N ASP A 105 14.75 0.86 8.31
CA ASP A 105 15.23 -0.53 8.19
C ASP A 105 14.22 -1.50 8.82
N HIS A 106 13.61 -2.35 8.00
CA HIS A 106 12.63 -3.37 8.44
C HIS A 106 13.24 -4.74 8.70
N SER A 107 14.56 -4.90 8.51
CA SER A 107 15.19 -6.22 8.48
C SER A 107 15.00 -7.00 9.77
N ALA A 108 15.03 -6.34 10.92
CA ALA A 108 14.86 -6.99 12.21
C ALA A 108 13.45 -7.60 12.40
N CYS A 109 12.40 -6.84 12.11
CA CYS A 109 11.02 -7.33 12.24
C CYS A 109 10.68 -8.35 11.15
N MET A 110 11.11 -8.11 9.91
CA MET A 110 10.88 -9.05 8.81
C MET A 110 11.56 -10.39 9.06
N ASN A 111 12.80 -10.40 9.55
CA ASN A 111 13.50 -11.63 9.94
C ASN A 111 12.82 -12.32 11.12
N LEU A 112 12.37 -11.56 12.13
CA LEU A 112 11.62 -12.12 13.27
C LEU A 112 10.34 -12.82 12.80
N PHE A 113 9.57 -12.21 11.91
CA PHE A 113 8.35 -12.80 11.37
C PHE A 113 8.64 -13.99 10.45
N ASN A 114 9.68 -13.91 9.62
CA ASN A 114 10.16 -15.01 8.80
C ASN A 114 10.55 -16.23 9.65
N ASP A 115 11.32 -16.04 10.72
CA ASP A 115 11.71 -17.10 11.64
C ASP A 115 10.53 -17.76 12.38
N ASN A 116 9.36 -17.11 12.35
CA ASN A 116 8.13 -17.60 12.97
C ASN A 116 7.03 -17.92 11.96
N SER A 117 7.38 -18.09 10.68
CA SER A 117 6.44 -18.48 9.61
C SER A 117 5.28 -17.49 9.40
N ILE A 118 5.55 -16.20 9.61
CA ILE A 118 4.60 -15.11 9.37
C ILE A 118 5.00 -14.35 8.10
N TYR A 119 4.12 -14.39 7.10
CA TYR A 119 4.21 -13.61 5.87
C TYR A 119 3.67 -12.19 6.06
N VAL A 120 4.06 -11.30 5.16
CA VAL A 120 3.62 -9.91 5.13
C VAL A 120 2.96 -9.60 3.79
N ILE A 121 1.75 -9.04 3.85
CA ILE A 121 1.17 -8.26 2.74
C ILE A 121 1.44 -6.79 3.06
N ALA A 122 2.20 -6.12 2.20
CA ALA A 122 2.65 -4.74 2.41
C ALA A 122 1.97 -3.82 1.40
N ASP A 123 1.06 -2.96 1.85
CA ASP A 123 0.46 -1.97 0.96
C ASP A 123 1.51 -0.90 0.61
N LEU A 124 1.51 -0.46 -0.65
CA LEU A 124 2.45 0.53 -1.18
C LEU A 124 1.99 1.97 -0.91
N GLY A 125 0.69 2.13 -0.65
CA GLY A 125 0.06 3.41 -0.41
C GLY A 125 0.45 4.02 0.93
N LEU A 126 0.63 5.34 0.94
CA LEU A 126 0.66 6.13 2.16
C LEU A 126 -0.53 7.10 2.19
N PRO A 127 -1.03 7.45 3.40
CA PRO A 127 -2.02 8.52 3.51
C PRO A 127 -1.43 9.86 3.03
N LEU A 128 -2.32 10.83 2.81
CA LEU A 128 -2.04 12.20 2.36
C LEU A 128 -1.56 12.36 0.91
N ASN A 129 -0.45 11.73 0.51
CA ASN A 129 0.20 12.03 -0.78
C ASN A 129 0.80 10.82 -1.51
N GLY A 130 0.72 9.62 -0.92
CA GLY A 130 1.31 8.41 -1.48
C GLY A 130 0.28 7.43 -2.03
N SER A 131 -0.92 7.87 -2.42
CA SER A 131 -2.01 6.99 -2.86
C SER A 131 -2.85 7.62 -3.96
N ILE A 132 -3.54 6.77 -4.74
CA ILE A 132 -4.47 7.23 -5.77
C ILE A 132 -5.67 7.87 -5.08
N ASN A 133 -5.87 9.17 -5.30
CA ASN A 133 -6.98 9.91 -4.72
C ASN A 133 -8.30 9.53 -5.41
N ARG A 134 -9.24 8.96 -4.67
CA ARG A 134 -10.57 8.57 -5.17
C ARG A 134 -11.40 9.73 -5.76
N ALA A 135 -11.22 10.96 -5.28
CA ALA A 135 -11.94 12.14 -5.73
C ALA A 135 -11.37 12.73 -7.03
N ALA A 136 -10.08 12.53 -7.27
CA ALA A 136 -9.34 13.06 -8.40
C ALA A 136 -8.23 12.07 -8.79
N PRO A 137 -8.58 10.91 -9.38
CA PRO A 137 -7.64 9.81 -9.56
C PRO A 137 -6.49 10.17 -10.51
N SER A 138 -5.28 9.92 -10.03
CA SER A 138 -4.03 10.15 -10.74
C SER A 138 -3.09 8.97 -10.50
N TRP A 139 -2.37 8.57 -11.55
CA TRP A 139 -1.17 7.74 -11.43
C TRP A 139 -0.01 8.59 -11.94
N ASP A 140 0.75 9.16 -11.02
CA ASP A 140 1.78 10.14 -11.32
C ASP A 140 3.15 9.76 -10.76
N VAL A 141 4.15 10.56 -11.12
CA VAL A 141 5.56 10.38 -10.75
C VAL A 141 5.74 10.30 -9.23
N GLY A 142 4.98 11.07 -8.44
CA GLY A 142 5.10 11.07 -6.98
C GLY A 142 4.65 9.75 -6.37
N ILE A 143 3.46 9.28 -6.75
CA ILE A 143 2.91 8.00 -6.28
C ILE A 143 3.77 6.83 -6.77
N GLN A 144 4.20 6.84 -8.03
CA GLN A 144 5.08 5.79 -8.58
C GLN A 144 6.41 5.72 -7.82
N GLN A 145 7.02 6.87 -7.51
CA GLN A 145 8.29 6.91 -6.78
C GLN A 145 8.12 6.36 -5.35
N GLN A 146 7.06 6.76 -4.64
CA GLN A 146 6.73 6.21 -3.32
C GLN A 146 6.61 4.67 -3.37
N TYR A 147 5.95 4.13 -4.39
CA TYR A 147 5.77 2.69 -4.54
C TYR A 147 7.11 1.99 -4.80
N ILE A 148 7.94 2.56 -5.67
CA ILE A 148 9.29 2.04 -5.95
C ILE A 148 10.17 2.05 -4.69
N ASP A 149 10.10 3.09 -3.87
CA ASP A 149 10.91 3.20 -2.65
C ASP A 149 10.51 2.14 -1.63
N THR A 150 9.21 1.92 -1.41
CA THR A 150 8.72 0.82 -0.56
C THR A 150 9.12 -0.54 -1.14
N ILE A 151 9.02 -0.74 -2.46
CA ILE A 151 9.44 -2.00 -3.11
C ILE A 151 10.95 -2.25 -2.90
N ASN A 152 11.80 -1.25 -3.09
CA ASN A 152 13.25 -1.39 -2.90
C ASN A 152 13.61 -1.80 -1.47
N ASN A 153 12.84 -1.35 -0.49
CA ASN A 153 13.05 -1.69 0.91
C ASN A 153 12.57 -3.12 1.24
N MET A 154 11.45 -3.56 0.65
CA MET A 154 10.74 -4.77 1.08
C MET A 154 10.92 -6.00 0.18
N ALA A 155 11.23 -5.83 -1.11
CA ALA A 155 11.19 -6.91 -2.09
C ALA A 155 12.23 -8.05 -1.87
N GLY A 156 13.20 -7.82 -0.97
CA GLY A 156 14.25 -8.79 -0.64
C GLY A 156 13.88 -9.82 0.43
N TYR A 157 12.73 -9.70 1.10
CA TYR A 157 12.33 -10.60 2.18
C TYR A 157 11.54 -11.81 1.66
N ASP A 158 11.95 -13.03 2.03
CA ASP A 158 11.30 -14.28 1.57
C ASP A 158 9.86 -14.44 2.08
N ASN A 159 9.54 -13.84 3.23
CA ASN A 159 8.20 -13.81 3.81
C ASN A 159 7.34 -12.64 3.30
N LEU A 160 7.81 -11.84 2.34
CA LEU A 160 6.92 -10.91 1.63
C LEU A 160 6.02 -11.69 0.66
N LEU A 161 4.72 -11.73 0.94
CA LEU A 161 3.74 -12.42 0.11
C LEU A 161 3.31 -11.58 -1.10
N ALA A 162 2.87 -10.34 -0.83
CA ALA A 162 2.32 -9.46 -1.84
C ALA A 162 2.49 -7.98 -1.49
N PHE A 163 2.52 -7.15 -2.53
CA PHE A 163 2.36 -5.71 -2.44
C PHE A 163 0.91 -5.30 -2.72
N GLY A 164 0.29 -4.56 -1.79
CA GLY A 164 -1.01 -3.93 -1.99
C GLY A 164 -0.88 -2.68 -2.84
N VAL A 165 -1.37 -2.71 -4.09
CA VAL A 165 -1.23 -1.61 -5.06
C VAL A 165 -2.26 -0.51 -4.80
N ALA A 166 -3.45 -0.85 -4.30
CA ALA A 166 -4.45 0.10 -3.88
C ALA A 166 -5.46 -0.57 -2.94
N ASN A 167 -6.08 0.23 -2.08
CA ASN A 167 -7.09 -0.18 -1.12
C ASN A 167 -8.29 0.76 -1.24
N GLU A 168 -9.47 0.22 -1.57
CA GLU A 168 -10.75 0.95 -1.59
C GLU A 168 -10.72 2.29 -2.34
N VAL A 169 -9.99 2.35 -3.46
CA VAL A 169 -9.98 3.54 -4.31
C VAL A 169 -11.32 3.67 -5.04
N VAL A 170 -11.87 2.55 -5.53
CA VAL A 170 -13.24 2.50 -6.07
C VAL A 170 -14.17 2.06 -4.94
N THR A 171 -15.11 2.92 -4.59
CA THR A 171 -16.05 2.72 -3.47
C THR A 171 -17.51 2.72 -3.91
N GLY A 172 -17.78 3.02 -5.18
CA GLY A 172 -19.12 2.97 -5.74
C GLY A 172 -19.14 3.07 -7.27
N PRO A 173 -20.33 2.97 -7.88
CA PRO A 173 -20.49 3.05 -9.33
C PRO A 173 -20.05 4.41 -9.90
N THR A 174 -20.10 5.47 -9.09
CA THR A 174 -19.80 6.85 -9.49
C THR A 174 -18.31 7.15 -9.65
N ASN A 175 -17.40 6.27 -9.18
CA ASN A 175 -15.95 6.47 -9.27
C ASN A 175 -15.20 5.28 -9.86
N THR A 176 -15.89 4.45 -10.67
CA THR A 176 -15.26 3.32 -11.37
C THR A 176 -14.21 3.76 -12.40
N ASP A 177 -14.20 5.04 -12.78
CA ASP A 177 -13.19 5.67 -13.63
C ASP A 177 -11.80 5.75 -12.97
N ALA A 178 -11.66 5.46 -11.68
CA ALA A 178 -10.35 5.26 -11.06
C ALA A 178 -9.70 3.91 -11.43
N ALA A 179 -10.47 2.91 -11.86
CA ALA A 179 -9.97 1.56 -12.14
C ALA A 179 -8.85 1.49 -13.21
N PRO A 180 -8.87 2.26 -14.30
CA PRO A 180 -7.76 2.30 -15.26
C PRO A 180 -6.45 2.83 -14.66
N LEU A 181 -6.52 3.74 -13.69
CA LEU A 181 -5.34 4.30 -13.01
C LEU A 181 -4.73 3.23 -12.08
N ILE A 182 -5.59 2.49 -11.35
CA ILE A 182 -5.16 1.34 -10.52
C ILE A 182 -4.51 0.28 -11.42
N LYS A 183 -5.13 -0.05 -12.56
CA LYS A 183 -4.61 -1.05 -13.50
C LYS A 183 -3.26 -0.64 -14.11
N ALA A 184 -3.04 0.65 -14.36
CA ALA A 184 -1.73 1.18 -14.75
C ALA A 184 -0.70 1.12 -13.62
N ALA A 185 -1.09 1.40 -12.38
CA ALA A 185 -0.21 1.23 -11.23
C ALA A 185 0.25 -0.24 -11.10
N VAL A 186 -0.67 -1.20 -11.26
CA VAL A 186 -0.35 -2.64 -11.30
C VAL A 186 0.65 -2.95 -12.41
N ARG A 187 0.39 -2.46 -13.64
CA ARG A 187 1.30 -2.63 -14.78
C ARG A 187 2.72 -2.17 -14.46
N ASP A 188 2.85 -0.97 -13.93
CA ASP A 188 4.15 -0.34 -13.70
C ASP A 188 4.87 -0.96 -12.49
N VAL A 189 4.16 -1.29 -11.40
CA VAL A 189 4.69 -2.04 -10.25
C VAL A 189 5.22 -3.40 -10.69
N LYS A 190 4.45 -4.17 -11.46
CA LYS A 190 4.89 -5.49 -11.94
C LYS A 190 6.08 -5.38 -12.88
N ALA A 191 6.08 -4.39 -13.78
CA ALA A 191 7.23 -4.11 -14.64
C ALA A 191 8.49 -3.81 -13.82
N TYR A 192 8.36 -3.03 -12.73
CA TYR A 192 9.48 -2.72 -11.84
C TYR A 192 9.97 -3.96 -11.08
N LEU A 193 9.06 -4.73 -10.47
CA LEU A 193 9.37 -5.98 -9.75
C LEU A 193 10.12 -6.97 -10.66
N MET A 194 9.66 -7.15 -11.90
CA MET A 194 10.35 -8.00 -12.88
C MET A 194 11.75 -7.48 -13.20
N SER A 195 11.94 -6.17 -13.30
CA SER A 195 13.24 -5.57 -13.63
C SER A 195 14.31 -5.78 -12.55
N ILE A 196 13.87 -5.90 -11.28
CA ILE A 196 14.74 -6.19 -10.13
C ILE A 196 14.77 -7.70 -9.78
N GLY A 197 14.13 -8.57 -10.58
CA GLY A 197 14.09 -10.01 -10.35
C GLY A 197 13.25 -10.44 -9.14
N SER A 198 12.35 -9.58 -8.65
CA SER A 198 11.42 -9.93 -7.57
C SER A 198 10.24 -10.73 -8.13
N SER A 199 9.72 -11.64 -7.31
CA SER A 199 8.52 -12.42 -7.60
C SER A 199 7.42 -12.19 -6.56
N ALA A 200 7.48 -11.09 -5.82
CA ALA A 200 6.40 -10.68 -4.93
C ALA A 200 5.11 -10.50 -5.76
N LEU A 201 3.98 -10.96 -5.22
CA LEU A 201 2.69 -10.82 -5.88
C LEU A 201 2.18 -9.38 -5.76
N THR A 202 1.22 -9.01 -6.60
CA THR A 202 0.47 -7.74 -6.48
C THR A 202 -0.99 -8.03 -6.08
N THR A 203 -1.54 -7.24 -5.16
CA THR A 203 -2.94 -7.34 -4.74
C THR A 203 -3.65 -5.99 -4.80
N TYR A 204 -4.96 -6.03 -5.04
CA TYR A 204 -5.87 -4.91 -4.84
C TYR A 204 -6.89 -5.31 -3.78
N SER A 205 -7.17 -4.43 -2.82
CA SER A 205 -8.19 -4.64 -1.79
C SER A 205 -9.43 -3.80 -2.11
N ALA A 206 -10.54 -4.46 -2.42
CA ALA A 206 -11.78 -3.84 -2.85
C ALA A 206 -12.74 -3.61 -1.68
N THR A 207 -13.51 -2.53 -1.75
CA THR A 207 -14.74 -2.41 -0.95
C THR A 207 -15.75 -3.46 -1.40
N ASP A 208 -16.46 -4.05 -0.45
CA ASP A 208 -17.58 -4.94 -0.74
C ASP A 208 -18.82 -4.16 -1.18
N GLY A 209 -19.37 -4.49 -2.35
CA GLY A 209 -20.51 -3.80 -2.94
C GLY A 209 -21.43 -4.71 -3.74
N ASP A 210 -22.25 -4.09 -4.60
CA ASP A 210 -23.15 -4.78 -5.53
C ASP A 210 -22.44 -5.02 -6.87
N ASP A 211 -23.20 -5.16 -7.97
CA ASP A 211 -22.71 -5.54 -9.30
C ASP A 211 -21.49 -4.73 -9.80
N TRP A 212 -21.41 -3.43 -9.49
CA TRP A 212 -20.28 -2.58 -9.88
C TRP A 212 -18.95 -3.09 -9.32
N SER A 213 -18.96 -3.69 -8.12
CA SER A 213 -17.74 -4.21 -7.48
C SER A 213 -17.24 -5.47 -8.18
N PHE A 214 -18.17 -6.29 -8.71
CA PHE A 214 -17.84 -7.47 -9.50
C PHE A 214 -17.29 -7.09 -10.88
N ASP A 215 -17.81 -6.03 -11.50
CA ASP A 215 -17.23 -5.46 -12.72
C ASP A 215 -15.81 -4.93 -12.48
N VAL A 216 -15.56 -4.26 -11.34
CA VAL A 216 -14.20 -3.84 -10.95
C VAL A 216 -13.27 -5.05 -10.77
N ALA A 217 -13.75 -6.14 -10.15
CA ALA A 217 -12.99 -7.37 -10.00
C ALA A 217 -12.64 -8.00 -11.35
N ALA A 218 -13.62 -8.13 -12.24
CA ALA A 218 -13.40 -8.61 -13.59
C ALA A 218 -12.41 -7.71 -14.34
N TYR A 219 -12.52 -6.39 -14.20
CA TYR A 219 -11.63 -5.44 -14.87
C TYR A 219 -10.18 -5.49 -14.37
N LEU A 220 -9.95 -5.55 -13.05
CA LEU A 220 -8.59 -5.57 -12.49
C LEU A 220 -7.90 -6.93 -12.69
N THR A 221 -8.64 -7.96 -13.09
CA THR A 221 -8.13 -9.33 -13.29
C THR A 221 -8.16 -9.81 -14.76
N CYS A 222 -8.78 -9.04 -15.67
CA CYS A 222 -8.83 -9.33 -17.10
C CYS A 222 -7.57 -8.89 -17.87
N GLY A 223 -7.47 -9.35 -19.11
CA GLY A 223 -6.44 -8.92 -20.06
C GLY A 223 -5.10 -9.63 -19.86
N GLU A 224 -4.01 -8.94 -20.16
CA GLU A 224 -2.66 -9.47 -20.02
C GLU A 224 -2.22 -9.52 -18.55
N GLN A 225 -1.54 -10.61 -18.17
CA GLN A 225 -1.04 -10.82 -16.81
C GLN A 225 -0.17 -9.68 -16.27
N ASN A 226 0.55 -8.96 -17.13
CA ASN A 226 1.37 -7.82 -16.73
C ASN A 226 0.52 -6.63 -16.24
N THR A 227 -0.77 -6.55 -16.61
CA THR A 227 -1.70 -5.48 -16.20
C THR A 227 -2.76 -5.95 -15.22
N SER A 228 -2.91 -7.26 -15.02
CA SER A 228 -3.83 -7.84 -14.04
C SER A 228 -3.16 -7.98 -12.67
N VAL A 229 -3.91 -7.76 -11.59
CA VAL A 229 -3.44 -8.08 -10.23
C VAL A 229 -3.16 -9.58 -10.12
N ASP A 230 -2.27 -9.98 -9.20
CA ASP A 230 -2.01 -11.38 -8.92
C ASP A 230 -2.97 -11.98 -7.90
N LEU A 231 -3.55 -11.13 -7.04
CA LEU A 231 -4.54 -11.47 -6.02
C LEU A 231 -5.65 -10.41 -6.03
N TYR A 232 -6.88 -10.84 -5.74
CA TYR A 232 -8.00 -9.93 -5.55
C TYR A 232 -8.52 -10.03 -4.12
N GLY A 233 -8.29 -8.99 -3.32
CA GLY A 233 -8.74 -8.85 -1.95
C GLY A 233 -10.11 -8.20 -1.87
N ILE A 234 -10.95 -8.65 -0.95
CA ILE A 234 -12.22 -8.02 -0.61
C ILE A 234 -12.21 -7.66 0.89
N ASN A 235 -12.45 -6.40 1.22
CA ASN A 235 -12.73 -5.98 2.58
C ASN A 235 -14.19 -6.34 2.88
N ASN A 236 -14.40 -7.51 3.49
CA ASN A 236 -15.73 -8.10 3.58
C ASN A 236 -16.29 -8.11 5.00
N TYR A 237 -17.42 -7.43 5.18
CA TYR A 237 -18.11 -7.33 6.47
C TYR A 237 -19.56 -7.82 6.40
N ARG A 238 -19.91 -8.72 5.45
CA ARG A 238 -21.30 -9.17 5.27
C ARG A 238 -21.83 -10.01 6.43
N ASP A 239 -20.97 -10.83 7.03
CA ASP A 239 -21.38 -11.60 8.20
C ASP A 239 -21.29 -10.73 9.45
N CYS A 240 -22.45 -10.32 9.93
CA CYS A 240 -22.66 -9.66 11.21
C CYS A 240 -23.62 -10.48 12.07
N SER A 241 -23.51 -11.81 12.03
CA SER A 241 -24.38 -12.68 12.82
C SER A 241 -24.09 -12.55 14.32
N THR A 242 -25.13 -12.72 15.14
CA THR A 242 -24.95 -12.73 16.60
C THR A 242 -24.23 -14.00 17.02
N ALA A 243 -23.37 -13.91 18.03
CA ALA A 243 -22.64 -15.07 18.55
C ALA A 243 -23.54 -16.30 18.77
N GLY A 244 -23.14 -17.44 18.19
CA GLY A 244 -23.90 -18.70 18.24
C GLY A 244 -25.05 -18.81 17.24
N ALA A 245 -25.17 -17.89 16.28
CA ALA A 245 -26.10 -18.02 15.16
C ALA A 245 -25.73 -19.23 14.27
N ASP A 246 -26.74 -19.83 13.64
CA ASP A 246 -26.54 -20.87 12.63
C ASP A 246 -26.11 -20.21 11.30
N LEU A 247 -24.82 -19.92 11.21
CA LEU A 247 -24.22 -19.30 10.03
C LEU A 247 -23.99 -20.36 8.95
N THR A 248 -24.58 -20.14 7.78
CA THR A 248 -24.44 -21.01 6.62
C THR A 248 -23.93 -20.21 5.43
N PHE A 249 -23.39 -20.89 4.42
CA PHE A 249 -22.97 -20.27 3.16
C PHE A 249 -24.05 -19.38 2.50
N ALA A 250 -25.33 -19.76 2.65
CA ALA A 250 -26.44 -18.98 2.12
C ALA A 250 -26.79 -17.77 3.01
N THR A 251 -26.77 -17.94 4.33
CA THR A 251 -27.17 -16.90 5.29
C THR A 251 -26.08 -15.86 5.56
N SER A 252 -24.80 -16.17 5.31
CA SER A 252 -23.68 -15.24 5.47
C SER A 252 -23.56 -14.21 4.35
N GLY A 253 -24.28 -14.39 3.23
CA GLY A 253 -24.09 -13.61 2.02
C GLY A 253 -22.86 -14.03 1.19
N TYR A 254 -22.07 -15.02 1.64
CA TYR A 254 -20.88 -15.48 0.93
C TYR A 254 -21.20 -16.26 -0.33
N GLN A 255 -22.41 -16.82 -0.45
CA GLN A 255 -22.87 -17.40 -1.71
C GLN A 255 -22.86 -16.39 -2.87
N VAL A 256 -23.23 -15.13 -2.60
CA VAL A 256 -23.20 -14.08 -3.62
C VAL A 256 -21.76 -13.81 -4.07
N LEU A 257 -20.84 -13.69 -3.11
CA LEU A 257 -19.42 -13.47 -3.39
C LEU A 257 -18.79 -14.65 -4.13
N TYR A 258 -19.10 -15.87 -3.72
CA TYR A 258 -18.60 -17.07 -4.39
C TYR A 258 -18.99 -17.07 -5.87
N ASN A 259 -20.27 -16.87 -6.17
CA ASN A 259 -20.76 -16.86 -7.55
C ASN A 259 -20.16 -15.70 -8.37
N ALA A 260 -19.94 -14.54 -7.73
CA ALA A 260 -19.35 -13.40 -8.40
C ALA A 260 -17.85 -13.59 -8.74
N TYR A 261 -17.12 -14.35 -7.92
CA TYR A 261 -15.67 -14.48 -8.04
C TYR A 261 -15.18 -15.83 -8.54
N GLU A 262 -16.06 -16.82 -8.73
CA GLU A 262 -15.64 -18.17 -9.16
C GLU A 262 -14.93 -18.20 -10.52
N ASP A 263 -15.23 -17.23 -11.40
CA ASP A 263 -14.65 -17.11 -12.73
C ASP A 263 -13.36 -16.25 -12.77
N LEU A 264 -12.92 -15.71 -11.63
CA LEU A 264 -11.64 -14.98 -11.58
C LEU A 264 -10.47 -15.92 -11.93
N ALA A 265 -9.56 -15.42 -12.76
CA ALA A 265 -8.34 -16.13 -13.12
C ALA A 265 -7.28 -16.10 -12.00
N VAL A 266 -7.48 -15.25 -11.00
CA VAL A 266 -6.56 -14.99 -9.87
C VAL A 266 -7.19 -15.52 -8.58
N PRO A 267 -6.40 -15.84 -7.54
CA PRO A 267 -6.94 -16.12 -6.22
C PRO A 267 -7.67 -14.91 -5.65
N ALA A 268 -8.91 -15.12 -5.21
CA ALA A 268 -9.61 -14.19 -4.35
C ALA A 268 -9.29 -14.49 -2.87
N TYR A 269 -9.39 -13.49 -1.99
CA TYR A 269 -9.30 -13.67 -0.54
C TYR A 269 -10.01 -12.52 0.17
N PHE A 270 -10.32 -12.67 1.46
CA PHE A 270 -10.81 -11.54 2.25
C PHE A 270 -9.62 -10.75 2.78
N SER A 271 -9.37 -9.58 2.20
CA SER A 271 -8.29 -8.68 2.64
C SER A 271 -8.57 -8.11 4.03
N GLU A 272 -9.85 -8.04 4.40
CA GLU A 272 -10.36 -7.75 5.74
C GLU A 272 -11.65 -8.55 5.98
N PHE A 273 -11.90 -8.98 7.23
CA PHE A 273 -13.19 -9.48 7.70
C PHE A 273 -13.35 -9.30 9.22
N GLY A 274 -14.58 -9.44 9.71
CA GLY A 274 -14.89 -9.43 11.15
C GLY A 274 -15.78 -8.28 11.57
N CYS A 275 -17.05 -8.30 11.13
CA CYS A 275 -18.03 -7.27 11.44
C CYS A 275 -18.31 -7.13 12.94
N ILE A 276 -18.43 -5.89 13.42
CA ILE A 276 -18.68 -5.59 14.86
C ILE A 276 -20.13 -5.18 15.17
N THR A 277 -21.01 -5.07 14.17
CA THR A 277 -22.35 -4.47 14.37
C THR A 277 -23.26 -5.31 15.27
N ALA A 278 -23.00 -6.62 15.40
CA ALA A 278 -23.72 -7.52 16.30
C ALA A 278 -23.12 -7.60 17.72
N GLY A 279 -22.06 -6.83 18.01
CA GLY A 279 -21.34 -6.84 19.28
C GLY A 279 -20.12 -7.76 19.25
N THR A 280 -19.92 -8.55 20.31
CA THR A 280 -18.77 -9.44 20.47
C THR A 280 -18.71 -10.47 19.33
N ARG A 281 -17.59 -10.50 18.61
CA ARG A 281 -17.36 -11.44 17.50
C ARG A 281 -17.02 -12.83 18.03
N ASP A 282 -17.73 -13.84 17.54
CA ASP A 282 -17.42 -15.25 17.81
C ASP A 282 -16.55 -15.90 16.71
N TRP A 283 -16.34 -15.18 15.61
CA TRP A 283 -15.53 -15.59 14.46
C TRP A 283 -16.05 -16.84 13.75
N SER A 284 -17.36 -17.07 13.78
CA SER A 284 -18.00 -18.22 13.13
C SER A 284 -17.83 -18.22 11.59
N GLU A 285 -17.64 -17.06 10.95
CA GLU A 285 -17.33 -16.93 9.53
C GLU A 285 -16.02 -17.61 9.14
N VAL A 286 -15.06 -17.74 10.07
CA VAL A 286 -13.80 -18.44 9.82
C VAL A 286 -14.07 -19.88 9.39
N ALA A 287 -15.01 -20.58 10.02
CA ALA A 287 -15.35 -21.94 9.61
C ALA A 287 -15.86 -22.02 8.16
N LEU A 288 -16.62 -21.02 7.71
CA LEU A 288 -17.06 -20.92 6.32
C LEU A 288 -15.93 -20.58 5.37
N ILE A 289 -15.09 -19.58 5.68
CA ILE A 289 -13.96 -19.13 4.84
C ILE A 289 -13.04 -20.30 4.46
N TYR A 290 -12.76 -21.20 5.40
CA TYR A 290 -11.87 -22.35 5.19
C TYR A 290 -12.62 -23.66 4.88
N SER A 291 -13.93 -23.61 4.60
CA SER A 291 -14.71 -24.79 4.23
C SER A 291 -14.40 -25.28 2.82
N ASP A 292 -14.69 -26.56 2.54
CA ASP A 292 -14.62 -27.13 1.18
C ASP A 292 -15.53 -26.41 0.17
N GLN A 293 -16.53 -25.67 0.66
CA GLN A 293 -17.44 -24.90 -0.17
C GLN A 293 -16.84 -23.56 -0.62
N MET A 294 -16.03 -22.89 0.21
CA MET A 294 -15.46 -21.56 -0.09
C MET A 294 -14.05 -21.63 -0.70
N THR A 295 -13.23 -22.59 -0.25
CA THR A 295 -11.82 -22.73 -0.63
C THR A 295 -11.53 -23.00 -2.11
N PRO A 296 -12.48 -23.45 -2.96
CA PRO A 296 -12.31 -23.47 -4.42
C PRO A 296 -12.16 -22.09 -5.07
N VAL A 297 -12.62 -21.02 -4.39
CA VAL A 297 -12.56 -19.63 -4.89
C VAL A 297 -11.66 -18.78 -4.01
N PHE A 298 -11.84 -18.85 -2.69
CA PHE A 298 -11.14 -18.00 -1.74
C PHE A 298 -9.90 -18.68 -1.14
N SER A 299 -8.83 -17.91 -0.95
CA SER A 299 -7.56 -18.36 -0.38
C SER A 299 -7.38 -17.91 1.06
N GLY A 300 -8.47 -17.89 1.85
CA GLY A 300 -8.48 -17.45 3.25
C GLY A 300 -8.78 -15.95 3.40
N GLY A 301 -8.29 -15.35 4.48
CA GLY A 301 -8.43 -13.92 4.71
C GLY A 301 -7.76 -13.39 5.97
N SER A 302 -7.83 -12.07 6.15
CA SER A 302 -7.26 -11.35 7.29
C SER A 302 -8.32 -10.73 8.19
N ALA A 303 -8.30 -11.04 9.48
CA ALA A 303 -9.19 -10.41 10.46
C ALA A 303 -8.83 -8.94 10.68
N PHE A 304 -9.83 -8.06 10.76
CA PHE A 304 -9.66 -6.63 11.05
C PHE A 304 -10.10 -6.33 12.50
N GLU A 305 -9.22 -5.93 13.41
CA GLU A 305 -7.77 -5.76 13.29
C GLU A 305 -7.04 -6.01 14.62
N PHE A 306 -5.70 -6.09 14.61
CA PHE A 306 -4.92 -6.42 15.81
C PHE A 306 -4.98 -5.31 16.87
N PHE A 307 -4.64 -4.07 16.50
CA PHE A 307 -4.56 -2.95 17.42
C PHE A 307 -5.93 -2.27 17.61
N ALA A 308 -6.18 -1.68 18.78
CA ALA A 308 -7.38 -0.84 18.97
C ALA A 308 -7.32 0.42 18.09
N ASP A 309 -8.43 0.63 17.40
CA ASP A 309 -8.82 1.85 16.70
C ASP A 309 -9.91 2.61 17.47
N THR A 310 -10.47 3.64 16.82
CA THR A 310 -11.59 4.40 17.35
C THR A 310 -12.93 3.72 17.13
N ASP A 311 -13.04 2.82 16.15
CA ASP A 311 -14.31 2.25 15.71
C ASP A 311 -14.66 0.95 16.44
N GLY A 312 -13.68 0.35 17.13
CA GLY A 312 -13.89 -0.78 18.05
C GLY A 312 -13.55 -2.14 17.44
N TYR A 313 -12.77 -2.18 16.36
CA TYR A 313 -12.37 -3.42 15.69
C TYR A 313 -11.19 -4.14 16.37
N GLY A 314 -10.42 -3.44 17.18
CA GLY A 314 -9.19 -3.98 17.75
C GLY A 314 -9.34 -5.24 18.61
N LEU A 315 -8.45 -6.21 18.40
CA LEU A 315 -8.30 -7.41 19.23
C LEU A 315 -7.52 -7.15 20.54
N THR A 316 -6.90 -5.98 20.66
CA THR A 316 -6.22 -5.52 21.88
C THR A 316 -6.78 -4.18 22.32
N GLN A 317 -6.60 -3.83 23.60
CA GLN A 317 -6.84 -2.47 24.08
C GLN A 317 -5.80 -1.49 23.51
N ASN A 318 -6.12 -0.20 23.58
CA ASN A 318 -5.24 0.85 23.09
C ASN A 318 -3.88 0.85 23.84
N LEU A 319 -2.78 0.87 23.10
CA LEU A 319 -1.44 0.84 23.69
C LEU A 319 -1.16 2.05 24.59
N SER A 320 -1.75 3.21 24.28
CA SER A 320 -1.59 4.42 25.08
C SER A 320 -2.24 4.31 26.46
N THR A 321 -3.36 3.58 26.58
CA THR A 321 -4.08 3.42 27.86
C THR A 321 -3.49 2.32 28.73
N THR A 322 -2.77 1.39 28.12
CA THR A 322 -2.15 0.21 28.78
C THR A 322 -0.66 0.41 29.10
N GLY A 323 -0.09 1.57 28.80
CA GLY A 323 1.35 1.83 29.01
C GLY A 323 2.24 1.02 28.06
N GLY A 324 1.75 0.71 26.86
CA GLY A 324 2.47 -0.01 25.82
C GLY A 324 2.41 -1.54 25.91
N ALA A 325 1.64 -2.09 26.86
CA ALA A 325 1.45 -3.52 27.02
C ALA A 325 0.28 -4.06 26.18
N ILE A 326 0.42 -5.27 25.63
CA ILE A 326 -0.70 -5.94 24.96
C ILE A 326 -1.68 -6.47 26.00
N VAL A 327 -2.91 -5.94 25.96
CA VAL A 327 -4.05 -6.43 26.74
C VAL A 327 -5.14 -6.83 25.76
N THR A 328 -5.40 -8.13 25.63
CA THR A 328 -6.36 -8.68 24.67
C THR A 328 -7.81 -8.47 25.12
N VAL A 329 -8.73 -8.36 24.18
CA VAL A 329 -10.19 -8.40 24.45
C VAL A 329 -10.76 -9.81 24.22
N SER A 330 -12.05 -10.03 24.49
CA SER A 330 -12.71 -11.34 24.32
C SER A 330 -12.57 -11.91 22.91
N ASP A 331 -12.68 -11.05 21.90
CA ASP A 331 -12.64 -11.39 20.48
C ASP A 331 -11.32 -12.06 20.09
N PHE A 332 -10.21 -11.71 20.76
CA PHE A 332 -8.89 -12.28 20.49
C PHE A 332 -8.84 -13.80 20.72
N ALA A 333 -9.36 -14.25 21.86
CA ALA A 333 -9.34 -15.67 22.20
C ALA A 333 -10.26 -16.48 21.28
N ALA A 334 -11.41 -15.90 20.90
CA ALA A 334 -12.34 -16.51 19.97
C ALA A 334 -11.72 -16.66 18.56
N LEU A 335 -11.05 -15.62 18.05
CA LEU A 335 -10.37 -15.68 16.76
C LEU A 335 -9.26 -16.73 16.74
N GLY A 336 -8.42 -16.74 17.79
CA GLY A 336 -7.34 -17.72 17.91
C GLY A 336 -7.84 -19.16 17.92
N ALA A 337 -8.98 -19.42 18.59
CA ALA A 337 -9.65 -20.72 18.57
C ALA A 337 -10.24 -21.06 17.19
N ALA A 338 -10.89 -20.09 16.54
CA ALA A 338 -11.47 -20.26 15.21
C ALA A 338 -10.41 -20.59 14.16
N PHE A 339 -9.28 -19.86 14.14
CA PHE A 339 -8.16 -20.18 13.28
C PHE A 339 -7.51 -21.52 13.64
N ALA A 340 -7.37 -21.88 14.91
CA ALA A 340 -6.81 -23.20 15.28
C ALA A 340 -7.66 -24.36 14.73
N ALA A 341 -8.99 -24.21 14.77
CA ALA A 341 -9.93 -25.24 14.33
C ALA A 341 -10.07 -25.36 12.81
N ASN A 342 -9.73 -24.31 12.05
CA ASN A 342 -10.03 -24.21 10.62
C ASN A 342 -8.75 -23.91 9.81
N ASN A 343 -8.26 -24.91 9.07
CA ASN A 343 -6.98 -24.82 8.33
C ASN A 343 -7.14 -24.91 6.80
N GLY A 344 -8.37 -25.12 6.31
CA GLY A 344 -8.64 -25.42 4.91
C GLY A 344 -8.21 -26.83 4.51
N SER A 345 -8.76 -27.33 3.40
CA SER A 345 -8.40 -28.64 2.88
C SER A 345 -7.00 -28.63 2.28
N SER A 346 -6.15 -29.55 2.76
CA SER A 346 -4.82 -29.77 2.20
C SER A 346 -4.94 -30.44 0.84
N SER A 347 -4.41 -29.80 -0.20
CA SER A 347 -4.41 -30.31 -1.55
C SER A 347 -3.16 -29.87 -2.30
N THR A 348 -2.64 -30.76 -3.15
CA THR A 348 -1.57 -30.43 -4.08
C THR A 348 -2.18 -29.85 -5.34
N ILE A 349 -1.77 -28.65 -5.72
CA ILE A 349 -2.24 -27.99 -6.93
C ILE A 349 -1.33 -28.38 -8.09
N GLY A 350 -1.94 -28.87 -9.17
CA GLY A 350 -1.24 -29.19 -10.40
C GLY A 350 -0.88 -27.92 -11.18
N PRO A 351 0.04 -28.03 -12.16
CA PRO A 351 0.38 -26.92 -13.04
C PRO A 351 -0.87 -26.31 -13.69
N SER A 352 -0.94 -24.98 -13.67
CA SER A 352 -2.02 -24.23 -14.31
C SER A 352 -1.45 -23.36 -15.41
N THR A 353 -2.08 -23.39 -16.59
CA THR A 353 -1.83 -22.41 -17.64
C THR A 353 -2.48 -21.09 -17.29
N ALA A 354 -1.74 -19.99 -17.44
CA ALA A 354 -2.31 -18.68 -17.26
C ALA A 354 -3.47 -18.44 -18.24
N VAL A 355 -4.60 -18.01 -17.68
CA VAL A 355 -5.82 -17.70 -18.43
C VAL A 355 -5.95 -16.18 -18.49
N SER A 356 -6.12 -15.65 -19.69
CA SER A 356 -6.51 -14.26 -19.91
C SER A 356 -8.02 -14.21 -20.09
N THR A 357 -8.71 -13.39 -19.30
CA THR A 357 -10.15 -13.17 -19.42
C THR A 357 -10.45 -11.87 -20.16
N THR A 358 -11.63 -11.78 -20.78
CA THR A 358 -12.08 -10.56 -21.46
C THR A 358 -12.51 -9.54 -20.42
N CYS A 359 -12.13 -8.28 -20.62
CA CYS A 359 -12.55 -7.20 -19.73
C CYS A 359 -14.05 -6.90 -19.87
N PRO A 360 -14.71 -6.49 -18.78
CA PRO A 360 -16.12 -6.11 -18.83
C PRO A 360 -16.34 -4.93 -19.77
N ALA A 361 -17.52 -4.88 -20.38
CA ALA A 361 -17.95 -3.76 -21.20
C ALA A 361 -18.38 -2.58 -20.33
N VAL A 362 -18.21 -1.36 -20.84
CA VAL A 362 -18.70 -0.14 -20.20
C VAL A 362 -20.23 -0.23 -20.03
N SER A 363 -20.71 0.14 -18.84
CA SER A 363 -22.11 0.18 -18.46
C SER A 363 -22.43 1.45 -17.67
N VAL A 364 -23.70 1.64 -17.28
CA VAL A 364 -24.11 2.76 -16.40
C VAL A 364 -23.49 2.66 -15.00
N ASN A 365 -23.14 1.46 -14.56
CA ASN A 365 -22.58 1.20 -13.23
C ASN A 365 -21.05 0.94 -13.28
N PHE A 366 -20.47 0.92 -14.47
CA PHE A 366 -19.05 0.64 -14.69
C PHE A 366 -18.53 1.41 -15.90
N THR A 367 -17.82 2.52 -15.69
CA THR A 367 -17.42 3.45 -16.76
C THR A 367 -15.95 3.38 -17.15
N ALA A 368 -15.18 2.44 -16.58
CA ALA A 368 -13.75 2.36 -16.81
C ALA A 368 -13.38 2.07 -18.27
N SER A 369 -12.51 2.89 -18.84
CA SER A 369 -11.95 2.71 -20.17
C SER A 369 -10.96 1.54 -20.22
N ALA A 370 -10.85 0.89 -21.37
CA ALA A 370 -9.78 -0.08 -21.62
C ALA A 370 -8.41 0.59 -21.85
N ALA A 371 -8.39 1.88 -22.21
CA ALA A 371 -7.14 2.63 -22.37
C ALA A 371 -6.61 3.03 -21.00
N LEU A 372 -5.36 2.67 -20.72
CA LEU A 372 -4.66 2.98 -19.47
C LEU A 372 -3.78 4.23 -19.65
N PRO A 373 -3.52 5.02 -18.59
CA PRO A 373 -2.54 6.10 -18.67
C PRO A 373 -1.15 5.57 -19.04
N PRO A 374 -0.28 6.42 -19.64
CA PRO A 374 1.12 6.07 -19.87
C PRO A 374 1.85 5.81 -18.55
N THR A 375 3.03 5.19 -18.62
CA THR A 375 3.90 5.08 -17.44
C THR A 375 4.41 6.48 -17.07
N PRO A 376 4.27 6.93 -15.82
CA PRO A 376 4.85 8.19 -15.35
C PRO A 376 6.34 8.30 -15.70
N ASN A 377 6.76 9.49 -16.14
CA ASN A 377 8.14 9.75 -16.53
C ASN A 377 8.70 10.99 -15.83
N ALA A 378 9.45 10.76 -14.76
CA ALA A 378 10.03 11.83 -13.93
C ALA A 378 10.93 12.78 -14.73
N ALA A 379 11.76 12.25 -15.62
CA ALA A 379 12.68 13.05 -16.42
C ALA A 379 11.94 13.99 -17.40
N ALA A 380 10.87 13.50 -18.03
CA ALA A 380 10.06 14.31 -18.95
C ALA A 380 9.27 15.40 -18.20
N CYS A 381 8.71 15.07 -17.04
CA CYS A 381 8.01 16.04 -16.20
C CYS A 381 8.94 17.14 -15.66
N ALA A 382 10.12 16.75 -15.14
CA ALA A 382 11.14 17.70 -14.70
C ALA A 382 11.66 18.57 -15.84
N CYS A 383 11.95 17.97 -17.01
CA CYS A 383 12.33 18.72 -18.23
C CYS A 383 11.26 19.75 -18.61
N SER A 384 9.98 19.39 -18.50
CA SER A 384 8.88 20.29 -18.83
C SER A 384 8.80 21.46 -17.85
N LEU A 385 8.92 21.20 -16.55
CA LEU A 385 8.97 22.25 -15.53
C LEU A 385 10.15 23.20 -15.72
N ASP A 386 11.33 22.67 -16.07
CA ASP A 386 12.55 23.47 -16.19
C ASP A 386 12.69 24.20 -17.52
N SER A 387 12.14 23.66 -18.61
CA SER A 387 12.41 24.15 -19.98
C SER A 387 11.17 24.48 -20.80
N ALA A 388 10.01 23.87 -20.52
CA ALA A 388 8.79 24.09 -21.29
C ALA A 388 7.84 25.09 -20.62
N PHE A 389 7.86 25.22 -19.29
CA PHE A 389 6.97 26.11 -18.55
C PHE A 389 7.60 27.47 -18.27
N THR A 390 6.90 28.53 -18.66
CA THR A 390 7.32 29.93 -18.46
C THR A 390 7.13 30.38 -17.01
N CYS A 391 6.25 29.73 -16.25
CA CYS A 391 6.04 29.96 -14.83
C CYS A 391 6.43 28.76 -14.00
N LYS A 392 7.32 28.97 -13.02
CA LYS A 392 7.79 27.95 -12.08
C LYS A 392 7.18 28.19 -10.70
N PRO A 393 6.35 27.25 -10.19
CA PRO A 393 5.81 27.31 -8.83
C PRO A 393 6.92 27.19 -7.77
N ASN A 394 6.64 27.71 -6.58
CA ASN A 394 7.50 27.51 -5.42
C ASN A 394 7.37 26.05 -4.93
N GLU A 395 8.52 25.41 -4.68
CA GLU A 395 8.60 24.01 -4.25
C GLU A 395 8.04 23.77 -2.83
N ASN A 396 7.88 24.82 -2.02
CA ASN A 396 7.42 24.72 -0.63
C ASN A 396 5.90 24.91 -0.47
N LEU A 397 5.13 24.87 -1.55
CA LEU A 397 3.68 24.97 -1.48
C LEU A 397 3.08 23.74 -0.78
N THR A 398 2.06 23.96 0.06
CA THR A 398 1.32 22.85 0.66
C THR A 398 0.44 22.16 -0.39
N PRO A 399 0.09 20.88 -0.23
CA PRO A 399 -0.81 20.18 -1.15
C PRO A 399 -2.14 20.91 -1.37
N VAL A 400 -2.71 21.47 -0.29
CA VAL A 400 -3.94 22.28 -0.35
C VAL A 400 -3.74 23.52 -1.23
N ALA A 401 -2.65 24.27 -1.01
CA ALA A 401 -2.36 25.46 -1.82
C ALA A 401 -2.13 25.10 -3.29
N ILE A 402 -1.46 23.98 -3.59
CA ILE A 402 -1.27 23.50 -4.96
C ILE A 402 -2.64 23.26 -5.62
N GLY A 403 -3.54 22.53 -4.97
CA GLY A 403 -4.87 22.26 -5.49
C GLY A 403 -5.69 23.53 -5.74
N GLU A 404 -5.73 24.45 -4.77
CA GLU A 404 -6.42 25.73 -4.90
C GLU A 404 -5.88 26.58 -6.06
N LEU A 405 -4.55 26.62 -6.22
CA LEU A 405 -3.90 27.38 -7.28
C LEU A 405 -4.10 26.76 -8.67
N ILE A 406 -4.12 25.42 -8.79
CA ILE A 406 -4.50 24.74 -10.03
C ILE A 406 -5.94 25.12 -10.39
N ASN A 407 -6.88 24.98 -9.45
CA ASN A 407 -8.29 25.29 -9.66
C ASN A 407 -8.47 26.75 -10.11
N TYR A 408 -7.81 27.68 -9.42
CA TYR A 408 -7.85 29.09 -9.77
C TYR A 408 -7.31 29.35 -11.18
N ALA A 409 -6.11 28.85 -11.51
CA ALA A 409 -5.51 29.07 -12.82
C ALA A 409 -6.40 28.50 -13.93
N CYS A 410 -6.84 27.24 -13.80
CA CYS A 410 -7.69 26.56 -14.78
C CYS A 410 -9.05 27.25 -14.99
N ALA A 411 -9.68 27.75 -13.91
CA ALA A 411 -10.97 28.45 -14.00
C ALA A 411 -10.89 29.79 -14.76
N ASN A 412 -9.68 30.34 -14.95
CA ASN A 412 -9.45 31.63 -15.57
C ASN A 412 -8.77 31.56 -16.95
N LEU A 413 -8.70 30.38 -17.60
CA LEU A 413 -8.06 30.21 -18.93
C LEU A 413 -8.91 30.66 -20.14
N GLY A 414 -10.13 31.15 -19.91
CA GLY A 414 -10.98 31.71 -20.95
C GLY A 414 -11.17 30.78 -22.16
N THR A 415 -10.95 31.30 -23.37
CA THR A 415 -10.98 30.52 -24.63
C THR A 415 -9.59 30.23 -25.19
N PHE A 416 -8.54 30.67 -24.51
CA PHE A 416 -7.16 30.60 -25.01
C PHE A 416 -6.55 29.21 -24.84
N ALA A 417 -6.78 28.60 -23.68
CA ALA A 417 -6.24 27.30 -23.32
C ALA A 417 -7.22 26.52 -22.44
N THR A 418 -6.95 25.23 -22.25
CA THR A 418 -7.65 24.36 -21.30
C THR A 418 -6.63 23.63 -20.42
N CYS A 419 -7.11 23.10 -19.29
CA CYS A 419 -6.31 22.23 -18.43
C CYS A 419 -6.34 20.75 -18.87
N ASP A 420 -6.75 20.44 -20.10
CA ASP A 420 -6.82 19.07 -20.59
C ASP A 420 -5.44 18.37 -20.61
N ALA A 421 -4.36 19.13 -20.80
CA ALA A 421 -3.01 18.59 -20.82
C ALA A 421 -2.55 18.04 -19.45
N ILE A 422 -3.16 18.47 -18.34
CA ILE A 422 -2.88 17.98 -16.98
C ILE A 422 -4.00 17.06 -16.45
N ALA A 423 -5.08 16.89 -17.20
CA ALA A 423 -6.24 16.10 -16.80
C ALA A 423 -6.06 14.60 -17.07
N SER A 424 -6.68 13.79 -16.21
CA SER A 424 -6.81 12.33 -16.37
C SER A 424 -8.30 11.99 -16.43
N ASN A 425 -8.73 11.26 -17.46
CA ASN A 425 -10.11 10.80 -17.56
C ASN A 425 -10.16 9.29 -17.80
N GLY A 426 -10.40 8.53 -16.73
CA GLY A 426 -10.52 7.08 -16.82
C GLY A 426 -11.82 6.60 -17.47
N THR A 427 -12.82 7.47 -17.68
CA THR A 427 -14.03 7.10 -18.43
C THR A 427 -13.79 7.10 -19.94
N THR A 428 -13.18 8.17 -20.46
CA THR A 428 -12.89 8.30 -21.89
C THR A 428 -11.56 7.65 -22.28
N GLY A 429 -10.68 7.36 -21.31
CA GLY A 429 -9.32 6.89 -21.56
C GLY A 429 -8.41 7.96 -22.16
N VAL A 430 -8.73 9.23 -21.91
CA VAL A 430 -7.94 10.38 -22.37
C VAL A 430 -7.10 10.89 -21.22
N TYR A 431 -5.79 10.89 -21.43
CA TYR A 431 -4.80 11.31 -20.46
C TYR A 431 -3.94 12.40 -21.10
N GLY A 432 -3.95 13.59 -20.50
CA GLY A 432 -3.15 14.72 -20.96
C GLY A 432 -1.66 14.43 -20.92
N GLN A 433 -0.87 15.16 -21.71
CA GLN A 433 0.59 14.96 -21.80
C GLN A 433 1.29 15.00 -20.43
N PHE A 434 0.81 15.84 -19.51
CA PHE A 434 1.35 16.04 -18.17
C PHE A 434 0.49 15.39 -17.07
N SER A 435 -0.48 14.55 -17.44
CA SER A 435 -1.43 13.96 -16.49
C SER A 435 -0.75 13.03 -15.47
N SER A 436 0.41 12.47 -15.83
CA SER A 436 1.26 11.65 -14.97
C SER A 436 2.34 12.45 -14.23
N CYS A 437 2.41 13.78 -14.39
CA CYS A 437 3.32 14.61 -13.62
C CYS A 437 2.76 14.89 -12.22
N THR A 438 3.64 15.26 -11.29
CA THR A 438 3.25 15.61 -9.92
C THR A 438 2.29 16.81 -9.90
N PRO A 439 1.48 16.98 -8.84
CA PRO A 439 0.63 18.16 -8.70
C PRO A 439 1.39 19.49 -8.82
N LEU A 440 2.62 19.58 -8.30
CA LEU A 440 3.45 20.79 -8.41
C LEU A 440 3.86 21.07 -9.86
N GLU A 441 4.22 20.04 -10.63
CA GLU A 441 4.56 20.19 -12.06
C GLU A 441 3.32 20.57 -12.89
N LYS A 442 2.16 19.95 -12.60
CA LYS A 442 0.87 20.33 -13.21
C LYS A 442 0.52 21.79 -12.93
N LEU A 443 0.82 22.29 -11.74
CA LEU A 443 0.66 23.70 -11.40
C LEU A 443 1.55 24.61 -12.25
N GLY A 444 2.78 24.18 -12.58
CA GLY A 444 3.66 24.92 -13.50
C GLY A 444 3.06 25.10 -14.90
N TYR A 445 2.40 24.06 -15.42
CA TYR A 445 1.64 24.16 -16.66
C TYR A 445 0.48 25.15 -16.51
N ALA A 446 -0.36 25.00 -15.49
CA ALA A 446 -1.54 25.85 -15.30
C ALA A 446 -1.16 27.35 -15.15
N PHE A 447 -0.09 27.64 -14.41
CA PHE A 447 0.45 29.00 -14.29
C PHE A 447 0.99 29.54 -15.60
N THR A 448 1.63 28.69 -16.42
CA THR A 448 2.15 29.08 -17.72
C THR A 448 1.03 29.44 -18.69
N GLU A 449 -0.03 28.62 -18.75
CA GLU A 449 -1.19 28.92 -19.59
C GLU A 449 -1.91 30.20 -19.12
N TYR A 450 -2.08 30.37 -17.80
CA TYR A 450 -2.66 31.60 -17.24
C TYR A 450 -1.81 32.83 -17.57
N TYR A 451 -0.48 32.73 -17.46
CA TYR A 451 0.43 33.83 -17.81
C TYR A 451 0.22 34.30 -19.25
N PHE A 452 0.06 33.38 -20.20
CA PHE A 452 -0.19 33.73 -21.60
C PHE A 452 -1.61 34.23 -21.85
N GLU A 453 -2.63 33.71 -21.15
CA GLU A 453 -3.98 34.28 -21.16
C GLU A 453 -3.98 35.75 -20.68
N GLN A 454 -3.10 36.08 -19.74
CA GLN A 454 -2.86 37.46 -19.29
C GLN A 454 -1.88 38.25 -20.19
N ASN A 455 -1.71 37.86 -21.46
CA ASN A 455 -0.83 38.49 -22.44
C ASN A 455 0.65 38.58 -22.02
N GLY A 456 1.12 37.65 -21.19
CA GLY A 456 2.50 37.61 -20.73
C GLY A 456 2.88 38.73 -19.75
N ALA A 457 1.90 39.32 -19.05
CA ALA A 457 2.18 40.32 -18.03
C ALA A 457 3.04 39.71 -16.91
N ALA A 458 4.27 40.20 -16.68
CA ALA A 458 5.22 39.61 -15.73
C ALA A 458 4.63 39.35 -14.33
N GLY A 459 3.75 40.23 -13.85
CA GLY A 459 3.06 40.06 -12.56
C GLY A 459 2.07 38.90 -12.50
N SER A 460 1.53 38.45 -13.65
CA SER A 460 0.58 37.33 -13.71
C SER A 460 1.21 35.98 -13.40
N CYS A 461 2.53 35.86 -13.53
CA CYS A 461 3.27 34.66 -13.15
C CYS A 461 3.50 34.55 -11.64
N SER A 462 3.31 35.63 -10.88
CA SER A 462 3.73 35.65 -9.47
C SER A 462 2.77 34.89 -8.56
N PHE A 463 1.45 34.92 -8.83
CA PHE A 463 0.42 34.33 -7.96
C PHE A 463 0.63 34.68 -6.48
N SER A 464 0.79 35.97 -6.18
CA SER A 464 1.09 36.47 -4.82
C SER A 464 2.38 35.91 -4.21
N GLY A 465 3.39 35.63 -5.03
CA GLY A 465 4.70 35.09 -4.60
C GLY A 465 4.80 33.56 -4.65
N ASN A 466 3.75 32.87 -5.10
CA ASN A 466 3.73 31.41 -5.22
C ASN A 466 4.42 30.88 -6.49
N ALA A 467 4.81 31.75 -7.42
CA ALA A 467 5.57 31.40 -8.60
C ALA A 467 6.49 32.52 -9.08
N THR A 468 7.41 32.16 -9.97
CA THR A 468 8.37 33.06 -10.62
C THR A 468 8.47 32.77 -12.11
N VAL A 469 8.85 33.79 -12.90
CA VAL A 469 9.10 33.61 -14.32
C VAL A 469 10.38 32.79 -14.50
N ASN A 470 10.26 31.69 -15.24
CA ASN A 470 11.38 30.86 -15.65
C ASN A 470 12.05 31.47 -16.89
N SER A 471 13.29 31.96 -16.74
CA SER A 471 14.03 32.56 -17.85
C SER A 471 14.44 31.56 -18.95
N SER A 472 14.43 30.27 -18.64
CA SER A 472 14.68 29.19 -19.60
C SER A 472 13.40 28.75 -20.33
N GLY A 473 12.24 29.21 -19.87
CA GLY A 473 10.95 28.87 -20.45
C GLY A 473 10.67 29.62 -21.76
N PRO A 474 9.71 29.13 -22.58
CA PRO A 474 9.40 29.75 -23.85
C PRO A 474 8.74 31.13 -23.70
N SER A 475 8.90 31.99 -24.71
CA SER A 475 8.28 33.32 -24.75
C SER A 475 6.89 33.35 -25.40
N SER A 476 6.34 32.21 -25.83
CA SER A 476 5.00 32.11 -26.43
C SER A 476 4.33 30.78 -26.09
N ALA A 477 3.00 30.79 -25.92
CA ALA A 477 2.22 29.58 -25.62
C ALA A 477 2.37 28.48 -26.68
N SER A 478 2.47 28.84 -27.96
CA SER A 478 2.72 27.87 -29.04
C SER A 478 4.04 27.10 -28.86
N ALA A 479 5.04 27.72 -28.23
CA ALA A 479 6.34 27.12 -28.00
C ALA A 479 6.34 26.20 -26.77
N VAL A 480 5.46 26.41 -25.78
CA VAL A 480 5.28 25.54 -24.60
C VAL A 480 5.03 24.10 -25.03
N ASN A 481 4.01 23.88 -25.88
CA ASN A 481 3.66 22.54 -26.36
C ASN A 481 4.77 21.90 -27.20
N SER A 482 5.46 22.69 -28.05
CA SER A 482 6.57 22.15 -28.85
C SER A 482 7.77 21.76 -28.00
N THR A 483 8.12 22.56 -26.97
CA THR A 483 9.22 22.25 -26.07
C THR A 483 8.88 21.07 -25.17
N ALA A 484 7.66 21.02 -24.63
CA ALA A 484 7.18 19.86 -23.87
C ALA A 484 7.21 18.57 -24.70
N SER A 485 6.82 18.64 -25.98
CA SER A 485 6.92 17.49 -26.89
C SER A 485 8.36 16.96 -27.04
N THR A 486 9.37 17.83 -26.95
CA THR A 486 10.78 17.38 -26.93
C THR A 486 11.15 16.69 -25.61
N CYS A 487 10.65 17.15 -24.47
CA CYS A 487 10.84 16.49 -23.18
C CYS A 487 10.21 15.09 -23.15
N PHE A 488 9.08 14.90 -23.82
CA PHE A 488 8.38 13.62 -23.90
C PHE A 488 8.78 12.72 -25.09
N ALA A 489 9.71 13.16 -25.94
CA ALA A 489 10.09 12.41 -27.15
C ALA A 489 10.59 10.98 -26.84
N SER A 490 11.25 10.79 -25.70
CA SER A 490 11.71 9.48 -25.20
C SER A 490 10.77 8.83 -24.18
N ALA A 491 9.67 9.48 -23.82
CA ALA A 491 8.76 9.10 -22.73
C ALA A 491 7.38 8.66 -23.25
N SER A 492 7.34 7.91 -24.36
CA SER A 492 6.09 7.53 -24.99
C SER A 492 5.59 6.15 -24.51
N GLY A 493 4.33 6.09 -24.07
CA GLY A 493 3.60 4.85 -23.82
C GLY A 493 3.94 4.16 -22.51
N THR A 494 4.14 2.84 -22.58
CA THR A 494 4.46 1.98 -21.44
C THR A 494 5.95 1.73 -21.37
N SER A 495 6.54 1.94 -20.20
CA SER A 495 7.95 1.68 -19.93
C SER A 495 8.13 1.01 -18.57
N THR A 496 9.27 0.36 -18.36
CA THR A 496 9.67 -0.07 -17.01
C THR A 496 10.05 1.18 -16.19
N PRO A 497 9.45 1.40 -15.01
CA PRO A 497 9.86 2.49 -14.15
C PRO A 497 11.33 2.36 -13.72
N THR A 498 11.97 3.48 -13.46
CA THR A 498 13.35 3.51 -12.95
C THR A 498 13.36 4.15 -11.57
N SER A 499 14.09 3.55 -10.62
CA SER A 499 14.37 4.24 -9.36
C SER A 499 15.17 5.50 -9.63
N THR A 500 14.69 6.64 -9.15
CA THR A 500 15.41 7.92 -9.24
C THR A 500 16.55 8.05 -8.21
N GLY A 501 16.68 7.07 -7.32
CA GLY A 501 17.86 6.79 -6.50
C GLY A 501 18.47 7.97 -5.74
N THR A 502 18.20 8.05 -4.43
CA THR A 502 19.32 8.30 -3.51
C THR A 502 19.94 6.94 -3.23
N THR A 503 21.12 6.68 -3.80
CA THR A 503 21.81 5.39 -3.73
C THR A 503 22.03 4.91 -2.29
N SER A 504 21.44 3.78 -1.91
CA SER A 504 22.04 2.86 -0.95
C SER A 504 22.02 1.47 -1.55
N ALA A 505 23.06 1.17 -2.33
CA ALA A 505 23.24 -0.14 -2.93
C ALA A 505 23.56 -1.16 -1.82
N LEU A 506 22.56 -1.94 -1.40
CA LEU A 506 22.77 -3.19 -0.69
C LEU A 506 23.26 -4.25 -1.68
N ALA A 507 24.51 -4.08 -2.15
CA ALA A 507 25.23 -5.15 -2.81
C ALA A 507 25.60 -6.22 -1.77
N SER A 508 24.75 -7.23 -1.63
CA SER A 508 25.04 -8.45 -0.87
C SER A 508 26.18 -9.22 -1.54
N THR A 509 27.43 -8.85 -1.21
CA THR A 509 28.60 -9.65 -1.57
C THR A 509 28.86 -10.62 -0.43
N ARG A 510 28.40 -11.87 -0.59
CA ARG A 510 28.80 -12.98 0.29
C ARG A 510 30.26 -13.31 0.01
N THR A 511 31.17 -12.85 0.86
CA THR A 511 32.52 -13.40 0.96
C THR A 511 32.70 -14.06 2.32
N SER A 512 32.83 -15.38 2.29
CA SER A 512 33.26 -16.22 3.40
C SER A 512 34.72 -15.92 3.75
N SER A 513 34.98 -15.40 4.94
CA SER A 513 36.32 -15.42 5.54
C SER A 513 36.25 -15.93 6.97
N SER A 514 36.69 -17.18 7.14
CA SER A 514 37.06 -17.78 8.41
C SER A 514 38.28 -17.06 8.99
N SER A 515 38.20 -16.58 10.22
CA SER A 515 39.38 -16.33 11.04
C SER A 515 39.12 -16.64 12.51
N THR A 516 39.64 -17.80 12.92
CA THR A 516 40.02 -18.12 14.29
C THR A 516 41.03 -17.12 14.83
N GLY A 517 40.85 -16.68 16.08
CA GLY A 517 41.89 -15.95 16.81
C GLY A 517 41.33 -15.26 18.06
N GLY A 518 41.37 -15.96 19.19
CA GLY A 518 41.03 -15.38 20.48
C GLY A 518 42.14 -14.48 21.03
N ALA A 519 41.75 -13.49 21.83
CA ALA A 519 42.55 -12.97 22.94
C ALA A 519 41.62 -12.25 23.93
N ALA A 520 41.67 -12.69 25.19
CA ALA A 520 41.11 -12.02 26.34
C ALA A 520 41.92 -10.75 26.69
N LEU A 521 41.31 -9.83 27.47
CA LEU A 521 41.87 -9.03 28.60
C LEU A 521 40.93 -7.82 28.85
N THR A 522 40.09 -7.89 29.90
CA THR A 522 40.24 -7.27 31.24
C THR A 522 39.82 -5.81 31.37
N HIS A 523 38.93 -5.61 32.35
CA HIS A 523 38.53 -4.37 33.02
C HIS A 523 39.63 -3.31 33.21
N THR A 524 39.24 -2.05 33.06
CA THR A 524 39.53 -0.97 34.03
C THR A 524 38.45 0.10 33.99
N ASP A 525 37.88 0.39 35.15
CA ASP A 525 37.09 1.58 35.49
C ASP A 525 37.91 2.89 35.41
N ILE A 526 37.18 4.01 35.49
CA ILE A 526 37.52 5.43 35.80
C ILE A 526 36.89 6.31 34.71
N GLY A 527 36.05 7.32 34.96
CA GLY A 527 35.60 7.95 36.19
C GLY A 527 34.66 9.11 35.82
N ILE A 528 33.68 9.35 36.70
CA ILE A 528 32.68 10.41 36.64
C ILE A 528 33.35 11.80 36.77
N VAL A 529 33.00 12.73 35.88
CA VAL A 529 33.08 14.18 36.17
C VAL A 529 31.77 14.81 35.73
N ALA A 530 30.96 15.17 36.71
CA ALA A 530 29.79 16.02 36.57
C ALA A 530 30.23 17.49 36.47
N ILE A 531 29.73 18.22 35.48
CA ILE A 531 29.77 19.68 35.46
C ILE A 531 28.33 20.19 35.47
N THR A 532 27.94 20.70 36.63
CA THR A 532 26.74 21.50 36.86
C THR A 532 26.92 22.90 36.28
N THR A 533 26.00 23.35 35.43
CA THR A 533 25.79 24.78 35.17
C THR A 533 24.36 25.16 35.46
N LEU A 534 24.25 26.05 36.44
CA LEU A 534 23.07 26.70 36.99
C LEU A 534 22.60 27.78 36.00
N GLY A 535 21.34 27.74 35.59
CA GLY A 535 20.70 28.77 34.77
C GLY A 535 19.33 29.14 35.36
N ILE A 536 19.30 30.25 36.09
CA ILE A 536 18.09 30.88 36.64
C ILE A 536 17.42 31.67 35.52
N VAL A 537 16.13 31.42 35.24
CA VAL A 537 15.21 32.45 34.73
C VAL A 537 13.85 32.30 35.41
N THR A 538 13.41 33.42 35.96
CA THR A 538 12.21 33.73 36.72
C THR A 538 10.91 33.61 35.91
N GLY A 539 9.83 33.21 36.59
CA GLY A 539 8.49 33.13 36.02
C GLY A 539 7.73 34.46 35.92
N GLY A 540 6.54 34.39 35.33
CA GLY A 540 5.54 35.46 35.35
C GLY A 540 4.39 35.31 34.35
N PHE A 541 3.26 34.77 34.85
CA PHE A 541 1.87 35.23 34.65
C PHE A 541 1.20 35.37 33.25
N LEU A 542 0.07 34.63 33.13
CA LEU A 542 -1.28 35.03 32.70
C LEU A 542 -1.57 35.50 31.25
N ALA A 543 -2.51 34.81 30.58
CA ALA A 543 -3.79 35.42 30.17
C ALA A 543 -4.76 34.39 29.56
N LEU A 544 -5.99 34.43 30.07
CA LEU A 544 -7.24 34.01 29.42
C LEU A 544 -7.41 34.66 28.03
N LEU A 545 -7.80 33.87 27.02
CA LEU A 545 -9.12 33.89 26.38
C LEU A 545 -9.29 32.68 25.47
#